data_AF-A0A1S7PF88-F1
#
_entry.id   AF-A0A1S7PF88-F1
#
_cell.length_a   1.000
_cell.length_b   1.000
_cell.length_c   1.000
_cell.angle_alpha   90.00
_cell.angle_beta   90.00
_cell.angle_gamma   90.00
#
_symmetry.space_group_name_H-M   'P 1'
#
loop_
_entity.id
_entity.type
_entity.pdbx_description
1 polymer ?
#
loop_
_entity_poly.entity_id
_entity_poly.type
_entity_poly.pdbx_seq_one_letter_code
_entity_poly.pdbx_strand_id
1 'polypeptide(L)'
;MRWLLFGYNWRRGKLEADEMETMFEIDWKMAPKNAQWWAIDENGEAHWFCAPDVKPFTRFWFSEPIPAPTFGYTGDWRKSLRSRP
;
A
#
# COMPACT_ATOMS: atom_id res chain seq x y z
N MET A 1 24.13 -45.96 -6.81
CA MET A 1 23.00 -45.32 -6.10
C MET A 1 23.15 -43.81 -6.21
N ARG A 2 22.32 -43.16 -7.03
CA ARG A 2 22.38 -41.71 -7.30
C ARG A 2 21.27 -41.05 -6.49
N TRP A 3 21.64 -40.32 -5.44
CA TRP A 3 20.70 -39.57 -4.60
C TRP A 3 20.14 -38.38 -5.41
N LEU A 4 18.82 -38.32 -5.54
CA LEU A 4 18.08 -37.27 -6.24
C LEU A 4 17.70 -36.15 -5.27
N LEU A 5 18.12 -34.93 -5.63
CA LEU A 5 17.36 -33.67 -5.60
C LEU A 5 16.55 -33.35 -4.32
N PHE A 6 17.19 -32.63 -3.39
CA PHE A 6 16.50 -31.72 -2.47
C PHE A 6 17.09 -30.32 -2.62
N GLY A 7 16.87 -29.71 -3.78
CA GLY A 7 17.03 -28.27 -3.96
C GLY A 7 15.66 -27.62 -3.87
N TYR A 8 15.19 -27.35 -2.64
CA TYR A 8 13.98 -26.53 -2.46
C TYR A 8 14.22 -25.18 -3.13
N ASN A 9 13.49 -24.96 -4.22
CA ASN A 9 13.71 -23.90 -5.18
C ASN A 9 13.19 -22.57 -4.61
N TRP A 10 13.94 -21.97 -3.68
CA TRP A 10 13.60 -20.73 -2.96
C TRP A 10 13.24 -19.56 -3.90
N ARG A 11 13.79 -19.55 -5.13
CA ARG A 11 13.51 -18.52 -6.13
C ARG A 11 12.07 -18.50 -6.64
N ARG A 12 11.35 -19.64 -6.65
CA ARG A 12 9.97 -19.70 -7.17
C ARG A 12 8.96 -19.06 -6.22
N GLY A 13 9.11 -19.29 -4.90
CA GLY A 13 8.24 -18.64 -3.91
C GLY A 13 8.43 -17.12 -3.84
N LYS A 14 9.62 -16.61 -4.18
CA LYS A 14 9.86 -15.17 -4.27
C LYS A 14 9.16 -14.54 -5.47
N LEU A 15 9.15 -15.20 -6.63
CA LEU A 15 8.46 -14.71 -7.83
C LEU A 15 6.94 -14.70 -7.65
N GLU A 16 6.36 -15.74 -7.05
CA GLU A 16 4.91 -15.77 -6.76
C GLU A 16 4.51 -14.73 -5.71
N ALA A 17 5.33 -14.48 -4.69
CA ALA A 17 5.06 -13.43 -3.71
C ALA A 17 5.16 -12.01 -4.32
N ASP A 18 6.16 -11.77 -5.18
CA ASP A 18 6.33 -10.50 -5.91
C ASP A 18 5.18 -10.28 -6.91
N GLU A 19 4.77 -11.31 -7.65
CA GLU A 19 3.64 -11.27 -8.60
C GLU A 19 2.30 -11.07 -7.88
N MET A 20 2.10 -11.65 -6.68
CA MET A 20 0.90 -11.43 -5.87
C MET A 20 0.88 -10.07 -5.16
N GLU A 21 2.04 -9.45 -4.90
CA GLU A 21 2.13 -8.08 -4.37
C GLU A 21 1.83 -7.01 -5.44
N THR A 22 1.92 -7.37 -6.72
CA THR A 22 1.83 -6.47 -7.88
C THR A 22 0.42 -6.35 -8.47
N MET A 23 -0.62 -6.87 -7.81
CA MET A 23 -1.96 -6.90 -8.41
C MET A 23 -2.69 -5.55 -8.41
N PHE A 24 -2.20 -4.53 -7.69
CA PHE A 24 -2.79 -3.20 -7.67
C PHE A 24 -1.72 -2.12 -7.77
N GLU A 25 -1.83 -1.29 -8.80
CA GLU A 25 -1.00 -0.09 -8.95
C GLU A 25 -1.83 1.13 -8.53
N ILE A 26 -1.31 1.88 -7.56
CA ILE A 26 -1.95 3.11 -7.08
C ILE A 26 -1.58 4.24 -8.02
N ASP A 27 -2.56 4.86 -8.68
CA ASP A 27 -2.30 6.04 -9.51
C ASP A 27 -2.11 7.29 -8.63
N TRP A 28 -0.86 7.54 -8.25
CA TRP A 28 -0.46 8.71 -7.47
C TRP A 28 -0.69 10.05 -8.18
N LYS A 29 -1.04 10.07 -9.47
CA LYS A 29 -1.45 11.30 -10.17
C LYS A 29 -2.81 11.80 -9.70
N MET A 30 -3.67 10.90 -9.20
CA MET A 30 -4.97 11.25 -8.61
C MET A 30 -4.84 11.75 -7.17
N ALA A 31 -3.70 11.50 -6.52
CA ALA A 31 -3.46 11.87 -5.15
C ALA A 31 -3.27 13.41 -5.01
N PRO A 32 -3.81 14.04 -3.95
CA PRO A 32 -3.56 15.45 -3.69
C PRO A 32 -2.06 15.72 -3.44
N LYS A 33 -1.62 16.97 -3.64
CA LYS A 33 -0.19 17.33 -3.60
C LYS A 33 0.50 16.99 -2.27
N ASN A 34 -0.26 17.01 -1.18
CA ASN A 34 0.20 16.72 0.17
C ASN A 34 -0.02 15.26 0.60
N ALA A 35 -0.63 14.41 -0.24
CA ALA A 35 -0.79 12.99 0.05
C ALA A 35 0.58 12.29 0.08
N GLN A 36 0.86 11.65 1.21
CA GLN A 36 2.06 10.84 1.42
C GLN A 36 1.75 9.35 1.52
N TRP A 37 0.53 9.01 1.95
CA TRP A 37 0.12 7.62 2.08
C TRP A 37 -1.25 7.38 1.47
N TRP A 38 -1.47 6.15 1.04
CA TRP A 38 -2.75 5.59 0.63
C TRP A 38 -3.00 4.35 1.48
N ALA A 39 -4.21 4.19 1.99
CA ALA A 39 -4.61 2.97 2.68
C ALA A 39 -6.12 2.76 2.57
N ILE A 40 -6.53 1.51 2.79
CA ILE A 40 -7.92 1.09 2.91
C ILE A 40 -8.28 0.92 4.38
N ASP A 41 -9.48 1.35 4.75
CA ASP A 41 -10.04 1.16 6.08
C ASP A 41 -10.75 -0.21 6.23
N GLU A 42 -11.31 -0.46 7.42
CA GLU A 42 -12.04 -1.70 7.70
C GLU A 42 -13.31 -1.87 6.83
N ASN A 43 -13.88 -0.77 6.35
CA ASN A 43 -15.06 -0.79 5.49
C ASN A 43 -14.73 -1.13 4.04
N GLY A 44 -13.44 -1.18 3.68
CA GLY A 44 -13.00 -1.36 2.30
C GLY A 44 -12.94 -0.05 1.52
N GLU A 45 -13.06 1.10 2.18
CA GLU A 45 -12.96 2.42 1.56
C GLU A 45 -11.49 2.86 1.54
N ALA A 46 -11.02 3.37 0.40
CA ALA A 46 -9.66 3.86 0.27
C ALA A 46 -9.58 5.35 0.57
N HIS A 47 -8.49 5.75 1.23
CA HIS A 47 -8.26 7.14 1.63
C HIS A 47 -6.81 7.56 1.37
N TRP A 48 -6.63 8.82 0.99
CA TRP A 48 -5.35 9.50 0.99
C TRP A 48 -5.08 10.13 2.35
N PHE A 49 -3.91 9.85 2.90
CA PHE A 49 -3.41 10.49 4.11
C PHE A 49 -2.35 11.50 3.73
N CYS A 50 -2.59 12.74 4.13
CA CYS A 50 -1.70 13.84 3.83
C CYS A 50 -0.75 14.11 4.99
N ALA A 51 0.49 14.49 4.66
CA ALA A 51 1.27 15.18 5.67
C ALA A 51 0.60 16.52 5.98
N PRO A 52 0.60 16.93 7.25
CA PRO A 52 0.00 18.17 7.64
C PRO A 52 0.82 19.34 7.10
N ASP A 53 0.12 20.27 6.48
CA ASP A 53 0.61 21.61 6.22
C ASP A 53 0.52 22.41 7.53
N VAL A 54 1.37 22.04 8.50
CA VAL A 54 1.41 22.72 9.80
C VAL A 54 2.05 24.08 9.60
N LYS A 55 1.22 25.13 9.57
CA LYS A 55 1.69 26.43 10.03
C LYS A 55 2.23 26.24 11.45
N PRO A 56 3.37 26.86 11.84
CA PRO A 56 4.15 26.53 13.03
C PRO A 56 3.46 26.67 14.40
N PHE A 57 2.14 26.90 14.45
CA PHE A 57 1.38 27.20 15.68
C PHE A 57 0.19 26.28 15.96
N THR A 58 -0.12 25.26 15.16
CA THR A 58 -1.22 24.34 15.45
C THR A 58 -0.72 23.04 16.10
N ARG A 59 -1.16 22.80 17.34
CA ARG A 59 -0.82 21.62 18.15
C ARG A 59 -1.68 20.38 17.83
N PHE A 60 -2.58 20.49 16.86
CA PHE A 60 -3.53 19.43 16.49
C PHE A 60 -3.18 18.92 15.10
N TRP A 61 -2.86 17.63 15.03
CA TRP A 61 -2.64 16.87 13.81
C TRP A 61 -3.93 16.13 13.46
N PHE A 62 -4.73 16.71 12.58
CA PHE A 62 -5.87 16.02 11.98
C PHE A 62 -5.86 16.31 10.49
N SER A 63 -5.39 15.36 9.69
CA SER A 63 -5.68 15.36 8.25
C SER A 63 -6.98 14.62 8.10
N GLU A 64 -8.03 15.30 7.64
CA GLU A 64 -9.24 14.60 7.23
C GLU A 64 -8.86 13.54 6.18
N PRO A 65 -9.36 12.29 6.31
CA PRO A 65 -9.14 11.28 5.29
C PRO A 65 -9.79 11.75 3.99
N ILE A 66 -8.99 11.90 2.94
CA ILE A 66 -9.50 12.32 1.64
C ILE A 66 -9.88 11.04 0.88
N PRO A 67 -11.13 10.91 0.39
CA PRO A 67 -11.54 9.69 -0.30
C PRO A 67 -10.67 9.43 -1.53
N ALA A 68 -10.29 8.17 -1.71
CA ALA A 68 -9.47 7.68 -2.81
C ALA A 68 -10.17 6.51 -3.54
N PRO A 69 -9.83 6.26 -4.81
CA PRO A 69 -10.19 5.00 -5.45
C PRO A 69 -9.50 3.82 -4.77
N THR A 70 -10.16 2.65 -4.74
CA THR A 70 -9.60 1.42 -4.17
C THR A 70 -8.56 0.75 -5.08
N PHE A 71 -8.43 1.19 -6.34
CA PHE A 71 -7.51 0.65 -7.35
C PHE A 71 -7.58 -0.89 -7.51
N GLY A 72 -8.73 -1.49 -7.16
CA GLY A 72 -8.93 -2.93 -7.20
C GLY A 72 -8.23 -3.72 -6.08
N TYR A 73 -7.80 -3.06 -5.00
CA TYR A 73 -7.24 -3.77 -3.86
C TYR A 73 -8.28 -4.63 -3.13
N THR A 74 -8.00 -5.93 -3.05
CA THR A 74 -8.86 -6.92 -2.36
C THR A 74 -8.13 -7.62 -1.21
N GLY A 75 -7.01 -7.06 -0.76
CA GLY A 75 -6.17 -7.64 0.30
C GLY A 75 -6.60 -7.24 1.72
N ASP A 76 -5.81 -7.67 2.72
CA ASP A 76 -5.98 -7.26 4.11
C ASP A 76 -5.81 -5.74 4.26
N TRP A 77 -6.85 -5.00 4.67
CA TRP A 77 -6.77 -3.55 4.89
C TRP A 77 -5.58 -3.13 5.78
N ARG A 78 -5.20 -3.96 6.76
CA ARG A 78 -4.03 -3.74 7.64
C ARG A 78 -2.69 -3.70 6.91
N LYS A 79 -2.62 -4.29 5.72
CA LYS A 79 -1.43 -4.35 4.86
C LYS A 79 -1.55 -3.43 3.64
N SER A 80 -2.64 -2.67 3.53
CA SER A 80 -2.91 -1.79 2.39
C SER A 80 -2.06 -0.50 2.39
N LEU A 81 -1.44 -0.16 3.52
CA LEU A 81 -0.67 1.07 3.68
C LEU A 81 0.47 1.13 2.66
N ARG A 82 0.35 2.05 1.71
CA ARG A 82 1.39 2.33 0.72
C ARG A 82 1.83 3.78 0.82
N SER A 83 3.15 3.97 0.86
CA SER A 83 3.79 5.28 0.77
C SER A 83 3.94 5.69 -0.69
N ARG A 84 3.78 6.99 -0.94
CA ARG A 84 4.08 7.58 -2.25
C ARG A 84 5.56 7.37 -2.60
N PRO A 85 5.87 6.85 -3.80
CA PRO A 85 7.26 6.74 -4.28
C PRO A 85 7.88 8.11 -4.57
#